data_AF-A0A421CP83-F1
#
_entry.id   AF-A0A421CP83-F1
#
_cell.length_a   1.000
_cell.length_b   1.000
_cell.length_c   1.000
_cell.angle_alpha   90.00
_cell.angle_beta   90.00
_cell.angle_gamma   90.00
#
_symmetry.space_group_name_H-M   'P 1'
#
loop_
_entity.id
_entity.type
_entity.pdbx_description
1 polymer ?
#
loop_
_entity_poly.entity_id
_entity_poly.type
_entity_poly.pdbx_seq_one_letter_code
_entity_poly.pdbx_strand_id
1 'polypeptide(L)'
;MKKRDRGAISVAYARRKEKAYKYFTAAGVIVGLLSIVLIVTANQMSTNIVQDADSIRPIFIAGIVFAPISFFIYVFALITSLSAGIRNWNLVLGFLSSFQAVISLIFARDILLLDSSLKLSLQTPNWSSYILWSILVASLLLTFFVGVFSRKSV
;
A
#
# COMPACT_ATOMS: atom_id res chain seq x y z
N MET A 1 -25.29 33.12 3.26
CA MET A 1 -24.85 32.30 4.42
C MET A 1 -23.52 32.85 4.94
N LYS A 2 -23.50 33.41 6.16
CA LYS A 2 -22.32 34.01 6.80
C LYS A 2 -21.21 32.96 6.97
N LYS A 3 -20.02 33.23 6.43
CA LYS A 3 -18.78 32.52 6.77
C LYS A 3 -18.54 32.73 8.26
N ARG A 4 -18.81 31.71 9.08
CA ARG A 4 -18.40 31.67 10.48
C ARG A 4 -16.87 31.69 10.50
N ASP A 5 -16.30 32.75 11.06
CA ASP A 5 -14.89 32.81 11.43
C ASP A 5 -14.57 31.61 12.30
N ARG A 6 -13.92 30.62 11.69
CA ARG A 6 -13.36 29.48 12.42
C ARG A 6 -12.20 30.06 13.22
N GLY A 7 -12.37 30.10 14.55
CA GLY A 7 -11.47 30.73 15.50
C GLY A 7 -10.00 30.44 15.21
N ALA A 8 -9.15 31.42 15.54
CA ALA A 8 -7.71 31.42 15.28
C ALA A 8 -7.08 30.06 15.65
N ILE A 9 -6.83 29.25 14.62
CA ILE A 9 -6.08 28.02 14.78
C ILE A 9 -4.64 28.43 15.08
N SER A 10 -4.07 27.94 16.17
CA SER A 10 -2.68 28.21 16.50
C SER A 10 -1.78 27.83 15.31
N VAL A 11 -0.84 28.70 14.96
CA VAL A 11 0.11 28.50 13.84
C VAL A 11 0.85 27.16 13.99
N ALA A 12 1.08 26.72 15.24
CA ALA A 12 1.69 25.43 15.53
C ALA A 12 0.77 24.25 15.17
N TYR A 13 -0.55 24.35 15.39
CA TYR A 13 -1.51 23.32 14.98
C TYR A 13 -1.63 23.25 13.44
N ALA A 14 -1.67 24.39 12.77
CA ALA A 14 -1.68 24.45 11.30
C ALA A 14 -0.42 23.80 10.69
N ARG A 15 0.78 24.14 11.20
CA ARG A 15 2.05 23.53 10.76
C ARG A 15 2.15 22.04 11.07
N ARG A 16 1.61 21.57 12.21
CA ARG A 16 1.59 20.11 12.52
C ARG A 16 0.69 19.36 11.54
N LYS A 17 -0.48 19.93 11.21
CA LYS A 17 -1.40 19.35 10.24
C LYS A 17 -0.81 19.29 8.83
N GLU A 18 -0.02 20.30 8.47
CA GLU A 18 0.73 20.37 7.21
C GLU A 18 1.90 19.36 7.13
N LYS A 19 2.36 18.80 8.25
CA LYS A 19 3.44 17.80 8.24
C LYS A 19 2.94 16.37 8.42
N ALA A 20 1.75 16.18 8.98
CA ALA A 20 1.17 14.87 9.28
C ALA A 20 1.13 13.94 8.04
N TYR A 21 0.69 14.45 6.88
CA TYR A 21 0.62 13.64 5.67
C TYR A 21 1.99 13.13 5.22
N LYS A 22 3.08 13.89 5.45
CA LYS A 22 4.44 13.47 5.10
C LYS A 22 4.90 12.30 5.98
N TYR A 23 4.61 12.36 7.28
CA TYR A 23 4.91 11.26 8.20
C TYR A 23 4.14 9.99 7.85
N PHE A 24 2.83 10.11 7.56
CA PHE A 24 2.05 8.97 7.09
C PHE A 24 2.55 8.43 5.75
N THR A 25 2.91 9.31 4.81
CA THR A 25 3.50 8.89 3.52
C THR A 25 4.78 8.10 3.75
N ALA A 26 5.70 8.61 4.58
CA ALA A 26 6.95 7.92 4.90
C ALA A 26 6.72 6.57 5.58
N ALA A 27 5.80 6.50 6.54
CA ALA A 27 5.43 5.24 7.20
C ALA A 27 4.83 4.24 6.19
N GLY A 28 3.96 4.69 5.29
CA GLY A 28 3.37 3.87 4.24
C GLY A 28 4.42 3.30 3.29
N VAL A 29 5.40 4.11 2.90
CA VAL A 29 6.54 3.70 2.07
C VAL A 29 7.40 2.66 2.79
N ILE A 30 7.74 2.86 4.06
CA ILE A 30 8.57 1.91 4.83
C ILE A 30 7.87 0.55 4.94
N VAL A 31 6.59 0.55 5.35
CA VAL A 31 5.80 -0.69 5.47
C VAL A 31 5.62 -1.34 4.10
N GLY A 32 5.45 -0.53 3.05
CA GLY A 32 5.28 -1.02 1.69
C GLY A 32 6.52 -1.64 1.09
N LEU A 33 7.69 -1.04 1.32
CA LEU A 33 8.98 -1.61 0.94
C LEU A 33 9.25 -2.90 1.71
N LEU A 34 8.94 -2.94 3.01
CA LEU A 34 9.07 -4.16 3.81
C LEU A 34 8.19 -5.29 3.24
N SER A 35 6.94 -4.98 2.86
CA SER A 35 6.05 -5.92 2.18
C SER A 35 6.67 -6.48 0.89
N ILE A 36 7.17 -5.60 0.01
CA ILE A 36 7.84 -6.00 -1.23
C ILE A 36 9.04 -6.90 -0.94
N VAL A 37 9.93 -6.49 -0.03
CA VAL A 37 11.15 -7.24 0.29
C VAL A 37 10.81 -8.64 0.80
N LEU A 38 9.79 -8.80 1.65
CA LEU A 38 9.37 -10.11 2.13
C LEU A 38 8.81 -10.99 1.01
N ILE A 39 7.99 -10.43 0.12
CA ILE A 39 7.44 -11.17 -1.04
C ILE A 39 8.56 -11.60 -2.00
N VAL A 40 9.48 -10.68 -2.32
CA VAL A 40 10.64 -10.96 -3.18
C VAL A 40 11.54 -12.02 -2.55
N THR A 41 11.82 -11.90 -1.25
CA THR A 41 12.62 -12.89 -0.52
C THR A 41 11.97 -14.27 -0.56
N ALA A 42 10.66 -14.35 -0.32
CA ALA A 42 9.93 -15.61 -0.40
C ALA A 42 9.94 -16.22 -1.82
N ASN A 43 9.85 -15.37 -2.85
CA ASN A 43 9.97 -15.81 -4.24
C ASN A 43 11.37 -16.33 -4.56
N GLN A 44 12.43 -15.62 -4.16
CA GLN A 44 13.81 -16.08 -4.36
C GLN A 44 14.14 -17.36 -3.58
N MET A 45 13.62 -17.49 -2.36
CA MET A 45 13.70 -18.73 -1.59
C MET A 45 12.89 -19.86 -2.27
N SER A 46 11.84 -19.55 -3.01
CA SER A 46 11.07 -20.57 -3.74
C SER A 46 11.80 -21.07 -4.99
N THR A 47 12.59 -20.22 -5.65
CA THR A 47 13.19 -20.53 -6.96
C THR A 47 14.66 -20.94 -6.91
N ASN A 48 15.45 -20.38 -5.99
CA ASN A 48 16.93 -20.48 -6.04
C ASN A 48 17.54 -21.23 -4.84
N ILE A 49 16.87 -21.26 -3.70
CA ILE A 49 17.42 -21.79 -2.46
C ILE A 49 16.45 -22.87 -1.99
N VAL A 50 16.83 -24.14 -2.06
CA VAL A 50 16.02 -25.23 -1.46
C VAL A 50 16.10 -25.08 0.07
N GLN A 51 15.38 -24.08 0.60
CA GLN A 51 15.14 -23.85 2.02
C GLN A 51 13.81 -24.49 2.39
N ASP A 52 13.68 -24.94 3.64
CA ASP A 52 12.46 -25.56 4.15
C ASP A 52 11.24 -24.70 3.84
N ALA A 53 10.26 -25.31 3.19
CA ALA A 53 9.01 -24.66 2.81
C ALA A 53 8.24 -24.04 3.98
N ASP A 54 8.44 -24.61 5.18
CA ASP A 54 7.89 -24.13 6.43
C ASP A 54 8.42 -22.73 6.82
N SER A 55 9.59 -22.33 6.30
CA SER A 55 10.14 -20.98 6.47
C SER A 55 9.65 -20.00 5.40
N ILE A 56 9.36 -20.47 4.18
CA ILE A 56 8.93 -19.63 3.04
C ILE A 56 7.51 -19.10 3.25
N ARG A 57 6.60 -19.99 3.65
CA ARG A 57 5.18 -19.67 3.83
C ARG A 57 4.91 -18.50 4.79
N PRO A 58 5.47 -18.46 6.03
CA PRO A 58 5.22 -17.34 6.94
C PRO A 58 5.81 -16.01 6.43
N ILE A 59 6.97 -16.04 5.78
CA ILE A 59 7.59 -14.84 5.17
C ILE A 59 6.68 -14.29 4.07
N PHE A 60 6.19 -15.16 3.19
CA PHE A 60 5.27 -14.79 2.12
C PHE A 60 3.97 -14.19 2.68
N ILE A 61 3.34 -14.87 3.64
CA ILE A 61 2.08 -14.40 4.27
C ILE A 61 2.31 -13.05 4.95
N ALA A 62 3.39 -12.86 5.70
CA ALA A 62 3.71 -11.59 6.33
C ALA A 62 3.85 -10.47 5.28
N GLY A 63 4.57 -10.75 4.19
CA GLY A 63 4.68 -9.82 3.05
C GLY A 63 3.32 -9.41 2.48
N ILE A 64 2.43 -10.39 2.25
CA ILE A 64 1.06 -10.12 1.75
C ILE A 64 0.22 -9.33 2.78
N VAL A 65 0.36 -9.57 4.08
CA VAL A 65 -0.38 -8.85 5.13
C VAL A 65 0.09 -7.40 5.28
N PHE A 66 1.39 -7.14 5.11
CA PHE A 66 1.91 -5.77 5.16
C PHE A 66 1.45 -4.89 3.98
N ALA A 67 1.08 -5.48 2.84
CA ALA A 67 0.58 -4.72 1.69
C ALA A 67 -0.73 -3.94 1.98
N PRO A 68 -1.81 -4.57 2.51
CA PRO A 68 -2.99 -3.86 3.00
C PRO A 68 -2.69 -2.81 4.06
N ILE A 69 -1.78 -3.10 5.01
CA ILE A 69 -1.42 -2.16 6.07
C ILE A 69 -0.81 -0.89 5.46
N SER A 70 0.13 -1.05 4.54
CA SER A 70 0.73 0.07 3.79
C SER A 70 -0.33 0.86 3.01
N PHE A 71 -1.26 0.17 2.33
CA PHE A 71 -2.37 0.80 1.62
C PHE A 71 -3.24 1.67 2.55
N PHE A 72 -3.64 1.16 3.72
CA PHE A 72 -4.42 1.95 4.69
C PHE A 72 -3.66 3.17 5.18
N ILE A 73 -2.34 3.05 5.41
CA ILE A 73 -1.50 4.20 5.79
C ILE A 73 -1.49 5.26 4.67
N TYR A 74 -1.42 4.86 3.40
CA TYR A 74 -1.54 5.80 2.28
C TYR A 74 -2.93 6.46 2.21
N VAL A 75 -4.01 5.75 2.53
CA VAL A 75 -5.35 6.35 2.63
C VAL A 75 -5.39 7.41 3.75
N PHE A 76 -4.79 7.15 4.91
CA PHE A 76 -4.68 8.16 5.96
C PHE A 76 -3.81 9.36 5.54
N ALA A 77 -2.70 9.11 4.83
CA ALA A 77 -1.88 10.17 4.25
C ALA A 77 -2.68 11.03 3.26
N LEU A 78 -3.57 10.42 2.48
CA LEU A 78 -4.44 11.11 1.52
C LEU A 78 -5.49 11.97 2.22
N ILE A 79 -6.17 11.42 3.23
CA ILE A 79 -7.17 12.17 4.03
C ILE A 79 -6.51 13.38 4.68
N THR A 80 -5.32 13.19 5.26
CA THR A 80 -4.59 14.28 5.92
C THR A 80 -4.10 15.33 4.92
N SER A 81 -3.60 14.94 3.74
CA SER A 81 -3.17 15.90 2.70
C SER A 81 -4.35 16.71 2.14
N LEU A 82 -5.50 16.06 1.91
CA LEU A 82 -6.73 16.74 1.50
C LEU A 82 -7.22 17.73 2.56
N SER A 83 -7.15 17.34 3.84
CA SER A 83 -7.53 18.21 4.97
C SER A 83 -6.60 19.42 5.15
N ALA A 84 -5.41 19.38 4.56
CA ALA A 84 -4.41 20.44 4.52
C ALA A 84 -4.47 21.25 3.21
N GLY A 85 -5.37 20.91 2.28
CA GLY A 85 -5.51 21.60 0.99
C GLY A 85 -4.50 21.19 -0.08
N ILE A 86 -3.67 20.18 0.16
CA ILE A 86 -2.59 19.75 -0.75
C ILE A 86 -3.11 18.59 -1.61
N ARG A 87 -3.87 18.93 -2.64
CA ARG A 87 -4.59 17.95 -3.47
C ARG A 87 -3.69 17.18 -4.43
N ASN A 88 -2.60 17.81 -4.90
CA ASN A 88 -1.65 17.18 -5.82
C ASN A 88 -0.95 15.96 -5.20
N TRP A 89 -0.92 15.86 -3.86
CA TRP A 89 -0.34 14.72 -3.15
C TRP A 89 -1.06 13.40 -3.41
N ASN A 90 -2.32 13.45 -3.85
CA ASN A 90 -3.08 12.27 -4.27
C ASN A 90 -2.39 11.48 -5.39
N LEU A 91 -1.82 12.17 -6.39
CA LEU A 91 -1.14 11.50 -7.49
C LEU A 91 0.10 10.75 -7.02
N VAL A 92 0.85 11.35 -6.08
CA VAL A 92 2.05 10.75 -5.50
C VAL A 92 1.68 9.49 -4.70
N LEU A 93 0.71 9.59 -3.80
CA LEU A 93 0.24 8.47 -3.00
C LEU A 93 -0.36 7.35 -3.85
N GLY A 94 -1.15 7.72 -4.85
CA GLY A 94 -1.73 6.82 -5.82
C GLY A 94 -0.68 6.06 -6.62
N PHE A 95 0.33 6.76 -7.12
CA PHE A 95 1.47 6.16 -7.83
C PHE A 95 2.23 5.19 -6.92
N LEU A 96 2.63 5.62 -5.71
CA LEU A 96 3.38 4.78 -4.77
C LEU A 96 2.63 3.49 -4.43
N SER A 97 1.34 3.60 -4.08
CA SER A 97 0.52 2.44 -3.76
C SER A 97 0.33 1.50 -4.94
N SER A 98 0.12 2.04 -6.15
CA SER A 98 -0.11 1.23 -7.35
C SER A 98 1.18 0.53 -7.79
N PHE A 99 2.31 1.27 -7.78
CA PHE A 99 3.62 0.72 -8.11
C PHE A 99 4.01 -0.42 -7.17
N GLN A 100 3.78 -0.23 -5.86
CA GLN A 100 4.00 -1.28 -4.88
C GLN A 100 3.15 -2.52 -5.15
N ALA A 101 1.85 -2.36 -5.40
CA ALA A 101 0.96 -3.49 -5.69
C ALA A 101 1.37 -4.24 -6.97
N VAL A 102 1.82 -3.52 -8.02
CA VAL A 102 2.34 -4.12 -9.27
C VAL A 102 3.59 -4.95 -9.01
N ILE A 103 4.57 -4.42 -8.27
CA ILE A 103 5.78 -5.17 -7.93
C ILE A 103 5.41 -6.42 -7.13
N SER A 104 4.58 -6.26 -6.09
CA SER A 104 4.12 -7.39 -5.28
C SER A 104 3.41 -8.45 -6.13
N LEU A 105 2.60 -8.06 -7.13
CA LEU A 105 1.91 -9.00 -8.04
C LEU A 105 2.87 -9.78 -8.94
N ILE A 106 3.99 -9.18 -9.35
CA ILE A 106 5.00 -9.85 -10.18
C ILE A 106 5.68 -10.95 -9.36
N PHE A 107 6.10 -10.63 -8.14
CA PHE A 107 6.87 -11.56 -7.30
C PHE A 107 6.00 -12.51 -6.47
N ALA A 108 4.70 -12.22 -6.28
CA ALA A 108 3.79 -13.13 -5.58
C ALA A 108 3.36 -14.35 -6.41
N ARG A 109 3.88 -14.48 -7.63
CA ARG A 109 3.70 -15.65 -8.49
C ARG A 109 4.68 -16.75 -8.09
N ASP A 110 4.28 -17.98 -8.37
CA ASP A 110 5.18 -19.12 -8.41
C ASP A 110 5.97 -19.31 -7.10
N ILE A 111 5.24 -19.28 -5.98
CA ILE A 111 5.77 -19.49 -4.63
C ILE A 111 5.70 -20.99 -4.31
N LEU A 112 6.77 -21.54 -3.75
CA LEU A 112 6.82 -22.94 -3.31
C LEU A 112 5.96 -23.12 -2.06
N LEU A 113 4.84 -23.83 -2.17
CA LEU A 113 3.89 -24.09 -1.09
C LEU A 113 3.51 -25.57 -1.04
N LEU A 114 3.05 -26.00 0.14
CA LEU A 114 2.41 -27.31 0.31
C LEU A 114 1.05 -27.33 -0.37
N ASP A 115 0.88 -28.28 -1.29
CA ASP A 115 -0.39 -28.56 -1.95
C ASP A 115 -1.34 -29.35 -1.03
N SER A 116 -2.61 -29.48 -1.44
CA SER A 116 -3.65 -30.34 -0.84
C SER A 116 -3.23 -31.80 -0.60
N SER A 117 -2.25 -32.28 -1.37
CA SER A 117 -1.64 -33.60 -1.25
C SER A 117 -0.41 -33.66 -0.33
N LEU A 118 -0.13 -32.57 0.42
CA LEU A 118 1.05 -32.37 1.26
C LEU A 118 2.38 -32.45 0.49
N LYS A 119 2.34 -32.27 -0.82
CA LYS A 119 3.54 -32.19 -1.68
C LYS A 119 3.93 -30.75 -1.91
N LEU A 120 5.23 -30.49 -1.96
CA LEU A 120 5.77 -29.20 -2.31
C LEU A 120 5.61 -28.93 -3.81
N SER A 121 4.96 -27.83 -4.15
CA SER A 121 4.75 -27.41 -5.52
C SER A 121 4.83 -25.89 -5.66
N LEU A 122 5.32 -25.43 -6.80
CA LEU A 122 5.23 -24.02 -7.17
C LEU A 122 3.76 -23.69 -7.44
N GLN A 123 3.21 -22.75 -6.69
CA GLN A 123 1.84 -22.30 -6.84
C GLN A 123 1.76 -20.78 -6.85
N THR A 124 0.82 -20.25 -7.61
CA THR A 124 0.40 -18.85 -7.49
C THR A 124 -0.89 -18.81 -6.65
N PRO A 125 -0.82 -18.56 -5.34
CA PRO A 125 -2.00 -18.58 -4.50
C PRO A 125 -3.05 -17.53 -4.94
N ASN A 126 -4.25 -17.99 -5.26
CA ASN A 126 -5.34 -17.11 -5.71
C ASN A 126 -5.69 -16.05 -4.66
N TRP A 127 -5.66 -16.40 -3.38
CA TRP A 127 -5.99 -15.48 -2.28
C TRP A 127 -5.03 -14.28 -2.20
N SER A 128 -3.72 -14.47 -2.39
CA SER A 128 -2.74 -13.38 -2.36
C SER A 128 -2.92 -12.48 -3.58
N SER A 129 -3.17 -13.10 -4.74
CA SER A 129 -3.46 -12.39 -5.99
C SER A 129 -4.70 -11.50 -5.85
N TYR A 130 -5.79 -12.01 -5.27
CA TYR A 130 -7.01 -11.23 -5.05
C TYR A 130 -6.77 -10.01 -4.15
N ILE A 131 -6.00 -10.16 -3.07
CA ILE A 131 -5.67 -9.04 -2.18
C ILE A 131 -4.89 -7.96 -2.94
N LEU A 132 -3.82 -8.34 -3.63
CA LEU A 132 -2.95 -7.39 -4.32
C LEU A 132 -3.65 -6.70 -5.51
N TRP A 133 -4.46 -7.44 -6.28
CA TRP A 133 -5.31 -6.86 -7.32
C TRP A 133 -6.36 -5.90 -6.76
N SER A 134 -6.98 -6.24 -5.62
CA SER A 134 -7.96 -5.36 -4.97
C SER A 134 -7.32 -4.05 -4.52
N ILE A 135 -6.09 -4.10 -3.97
CA ILE A 135 -5.32 -2.91 -3.60
C ILE A 135 -5.02 -2.06 -4.83
N LEU A 136 -4.57 -2.68 -5.93
CA LEU A 136 -4.26 -1.96 -7.16
C LEU A 136 -5.49 -1.27 -7.77
N VAL A 137 -6.61 -1.98 -7.87
CA VAL A 137 -7.86 -1.40 -8.37
C VAL A 137 -8.34 -0.28 -7.45
N ALA A 138 -8.31 -0.49 -6.14
CA ALA A 138 -8.71 0.53 -5.17
C ALA A 138 -7.81 1.77 -5.22
N SER A 139 -6.49 1.61 -5.35
CA SER A 139 -5.55 2.73 -5.45
C SER A 139 -5.79 3.53 -6.72
N LEU A 140 -6.00 2.87 -7.87
CA LEU A 140 -6.30 3.52 -9.13
C LEU A 140 -7.64 4.28 -9.08
N LEU A 141 -8.69 3.66 -8.54
CA LEU A 141 -10.00 4.29 -8.39
C LEU A 141 -9.94 5.50 -7.46
N LEU A 142 -9.29 5.38 -6.29
CA LEU A 142 -9.10 6.49 -5.35
C LEU A 142 -8.36 7.65 -6.02
N THR A 143 -7.27 7.34 -6.73
CA THR A 143 -6.48 8.34 -7.44
C THR A 143 -7.33 9.06 -8.48
N PHE A 144 -8.11 8.31 -9.27
CA PHE A 144 -8.99 8.84 -10.30
C PHE A 144 -10.09 9.72 -9.72
N PHE A 145 -10.85 9.23 -8.74
CA PHE A 145 -11.95 9.98 -8.13
C PHE A 145 -11.45 11.27 -7.50
N VAL A 146 -10.41 11.20 -6.67
CA VAL A 146 -9.86 12.40 -6.03
C VAL A 146 -9.26 13.35 -7.07
N GLY A 147 -8.64 12.85 -8.14
CA GLY A 147 -8.16 13.66 -9.25
C GLY A 147 -9.28 14.42 -9.98
N VAL A 148 -10.38 13.74 -10.31
CA VAL A 148 -11.55 14.32 -11.00
C VAL A 148 -12.27 15.33 -10.12
N PHE A 149 -12.57 14.98 -8.86
CA PHE A 149 -13.27 15.88 -7.94
C PHE A 149 -12.40 17.08 -7.50
N SER A 150 -11.08 16.91 -7.45
CA SER A 150 -10.15 18.01 -7.17
C SER A 150 -10.15 19.09 -8.27
N ARG A 151 -10.34 18.71 -9.54
CA ARG A 151 -10.38 19.67 -10.66
C ARG A 151 -11.66 20.51 -10.69
N LYS A 152 -12.79 19.99 -10.20
CA LYS A 152 -14.09 20.69 -10.24
C LYS A 152 -14.24 21.84 -9.25
N SER A 153 -13.26 22.11 -8.37
CA SER A 153 -13.36 23.20 -7.38
C SER A 153 -12.55 24.45 -7.73
N VAL A 154 -12.15 24.61 -9.00
CA VAL A 154 -11.52 25.84 -9.52
C VAL A 154 -12.62 26.78 -10.00
#